data_AF-A0A0B3A632-F1
#
_entry.id   AF-A0A0B3A632-F1
#
_cell.length_a   1.000
_cell.length_b   1.000
_cell.length_c   1.000
_cell.angle_alpha   90.00
_cell.angle_beta   90.00
_cell.angle_gamma   90.00
#
_symmetry.space_group_name_H-M   'P 1'
#
loop_
_entity.id
_entity.type
_entity.pdbx_description
1 polymer ?
#
loop_
_entity_poly.entity_id
_entity_poly.type
_entity_poly.pdbx_seq_one_letter_code
_entity_poly.pdbx_strand_id
1 'polypeptide(L)'
;MPIPEPYKSILESNIGLVKSDSDVKAFVEKCFSDLLVKLGKNLGFQSRAKKTGDMFELLFDYLMEHKYKVKFSKCVPIKKACMLGSGALDFGIMKNGKLLCGIEAKGSAEVVDGIRLPRPALKRTDTMKKAISQAYQFKRVFPKTPFYIVTNVKPKNGNAECMMNLAEGDIVDKFIDITNPKELQEFLNKVKPLM
;
A
#
# COMPACT_ATOMS: atom_id res chain seq x y z
N MET A 1 -10.03 10.94 -8.07
CA MET A 1 -8.94 11.90 -8.38
C MET A 1 -8.14 11.33 -9.54
N PRO A 2 -7.86 12.12 -10.60
CA PRO A 2 -7.02 11.66 -11.70
C PRO A 2 -5.60 11.38 -11.20
N ILE A 3 -4.96 10.34 -11.73
CA ILE A 3 -3.57 10.01 -11.44
C ILE A 3 -2.67 11.07 -12.10
N PRO A 4 -1.79 11.77 -11.35
CA PRO A 4 -0.94 12.82 -11.91
C PRO A 4 0.21 12.25 -12.76
N GLU A 5 0.74 13.06 -13.68
CA GLU A 5 2.04 12.77 -14.30
C GLU A 5 3.21 12.96 -13.30
N PRO A 6 4.31 12.20 -13.40
CA PRO A 6 4.57 11.15 -14.39
C PRO A 6 3.97 9.77 -14.04
N TYR A 7 3.22 9.66 -12.93
CA TYR A 7 2.76 8.36 -12.41
C TYR A 7 1.84 7.64 -13.38
N LYS A 8 0.89 8.36 -13.97
CA LYS A 8 -0.08 7.78 -14.91
C LYS A 8 0.61 7.12 -16.10
N SER A 9 1.46 7.86 -16.83
CA SER A 9 2.19 7.31 -17.98
C SER A 9 3.06 6.10 -17.62
N ILE A 10 3.67 6.08 -16.44
CA ILE A 10 4.46 4.94 -15.95
C ILE A 10 3.56 3.70 -15.72
N LEU A 11 2.41 3.86 -15.08
CA LEU A 11 1.49 2.76 -14.81
C LEU A 11 0.94 2.16 -16.11
N GLU A 12 0.47 3.02 -17.02
CA GLU A 12 -0.09 2.60 -18.31
C GLU A 12 0.95 1.88 -19.18
N SER A 13 2.21 2.33 -19.16
CA SER A 13 3.29 1.68 -19.93
C SER A 13 3.67 0.31 -19.38
N ASN A 14 3.50 0.08 -18.08
CA ASN A 14 4.02 -1.10 -17.40
C ASN A 14 2.95 -2.14 -17.04
N ILE A 15 1.66 -1.82 -17.08
CA ILE A 15 0.59 -2.77 -16.68
C ILE A 15 0.58 -4.06 -17.52
N GLY A 16 1.02 -3.98 -18.78
CA GLY A 16 1.16 -5.14 -19.67
C GLY A 16 2.18 -6.18 -19.18
N LEU A 17 3.03 -5.83 -18.21
CA LEU A 17 3.93 -6.78 -17.54
C LEU A 17 3.15 -7.78 -16.67
N VAL A 18 1.97 -7.43 -16.16
CA VAL A 18 1.21 -8.27 -15.21
C VAL A 18 0.32 -9.29 -15.95
N LYS A 19 0.93 -10.38 -16.41
CA LYS A 19 0.20 -11.49 -17.04
C LYS A 19 -0.37 -12.45 -15.99
N SER A 20 0.34 -12.62 -14.88
CA SER A 20 0.03 -13.49 -13.75
C SER A 20 0.40 -12.82 -12.42
N ASP A 21 0.03 -13.43 -11.29
CA ASP A 21 0.34 -12.87 -9.96
C ASP A 21 1.83 -12.85 -9.65
N SER A 22 2.62 -13.78 -10.22
CA SER A 22 4.08 -13.78 -10.09
C SER A 22 4.75 -12.58 -10.72
N ASP A 23 4.07 -11.89 -11.65
CA ASP A 23 4.60 -10.73 -12.36
C ASP A 23 4.44 -9.41 -11.57
N VAL A 24 3.61 -9.42 -10.51
CA VAL A 24 3.31 -8.20 -9.73
C VAL A 24 4.58 -7.59 -9.15
N LYS A 25 5.52 -8.40 -8.67
CA LYS A 25 6.79 -7.90 -8.15
C LYS A 25 7.59 -7.13 -9.21
N ALA A 26 7.74 -7.72 -10.40
CA ALA A 26 8.49 -7.11 -11.50
C ALA A 26 7.82 -5.81 -11.95
N PHE A 27 6.49 -5.78 -12.01
CA PHE A 27 5.72 -4.57 -12.30
C PHE A 27 5.97 -3.46 -11.26
N VAL A 28 5.89 -3.78 -9.96
CA VAL A 28 6.13 -2.82 -8.87
C VAL A 28 7.54 -2.24 -8.94
N GLU A 29 8.55 -3.11 -9.08
CA GLU A 29 9.95 -2.68 -9.16
C GLU A 29 10.21 -1.82 -10.40
N LYS A 30 9.64 -2.19 -11.55
CA LYS A 30 9.78 -1.43 -12.79
C LYS A 30 9.15 -0.05 -12.68
N CYS A 31 7.95 0.07 -12.13
CA CYS A 31 7.28 1.36 -11.90
C CYS A 31 8.10 2.28 -10.98
N PHE A 32 8.74 1.73 -9.95
CA PHE A 32 9.63 2.51 -9.09
C PHE A 32 10.91 2.96 -9.80
N SER A 33 11.53 2.08 -10.61
CA SER A 33 12.72 2.45 -11.39
C SER A 33 12.39 3.57 -12.36
N ASP A 34 11.33 3.42 -13.16
CA ASP A 34 10.93 4.40 -14.17
C ASP A 34 10.59 5.76 -13.54
N LEU A 35 9.94 5.75 -12.36
CA LEU A 35 9.65 6.98 -11.61
C LEU A 35 10.93 7.71 -11.22
N LEU A 36 11.90 7.01 -10.63
CA LEU A 36 13.09 7.64 -10.10
C LEU A 36 14.07 8.04 -11.19
N VAL A 37 14.09 7.32 -12.31
CA VAL A 37 14.77 7.75 -13.53
C VAL A 37 14.15 9.05 -14.05
N LYS A 38 12.82 9.12 -14.14
CA LYS A 38 12.11 10.29 -14.69
C LYS A 38 12.16 11.52 -13.77
N LEU A 39 12.19 11.34 -12.45
CA LEU A 39 12.30 12.44 -11.48
C LEU A 39 13.76 12.86 -11.19
N GLY A 40 14.74 12.09 -11.63
CA GLY A 40 16.16 12.38 -11.45
C GLY A 40 16.77 11.83 -10.16
N LYS A 41 18.08 11.57 -10.20
CA LYS A 41 18.84 10.89 -9.13
C LYS A 41 19.16 11.77 -7.91
N ASN A 42 18.91 13.08 -7.99
CA ASN A 42 19.26 14.05 -6.92
C ASN A 42 18.17 14.20 -5.85
N LEU A 43 17.15 13.35 -5.84
CA LEU A 43 16.13 13.38 -4.80
C LEU A 43 16.71 13.00 -3.44
N GLY A 44 16.57 13.91 -2.47
CA GLY A 44 16.86 13.62 -1.07
C GLY A 44 16.02 12.45 -0.55
N PHE A 45 16.50 11.79 0.51
CA PHE A 45 15.89 10.58 1.07
C PHE A 45 14.38 10.72 1.35
N GLN A 46 13.97 11.82 1.98
CA GLN A 46 12.55 12.06 2.33
C GLN A 46 11.68 12.27 1.08
N SER A 47 12.18 13.04 0.11
CA SER A 47 11.48 13.29 -1.16
C SER A 47 11.29 11.99 -1.93
N ARG A 48 12.36 11.19 -2.08
CA ARG A 48 12.29 9.86 -2.68
C ARG A 48 11.27 8.97 -2.00
N ALA A 49 11.31 8.88 -0.67
CA ALA A 49 10.38 8.06 0.09
C ALA A 49 8.92 8.47 -0.16
N LYS A 50 8.61 9.78 -0.15
CA LYS A 50 7.28 10.30 -0.49
C LYS A 50 6.86 9.90 -1.90
N LYS A 51 7.71 10.15 -2.89
CA LYS A 51 7.41 9.85 -4.30
C LYS A 51 7.17 8.36 -4.53
N THR A 52 7.95 7.48 -3.90
CA THR A 52 7.75 6.03 -3.99
C THR A 52 6.52 5.56 -3.20
N GLY A 53 6.17 6.21 -2.09
CA GLY A 53 4.94 5.94 -1.35
C GLY A 53 3.71 6.27 -2.20
N ASP A 54 3.70 7.45 -2.81
CA ASP A 54 2.63 7.89 -3.72
C ASP A 54 2.48 6.93 -4.91
N MET A 55 3.61 6.52 -5.49
CA MET A 55 3.59 5.54 -6.57
C MET A 55 3.05 4.19 -6.11
N PHE A 56 3.36 3.76 -4.89
CA PHE A 56 2.83 2.51 -4.35
C PHE A 56 1.31 2.55 -4.15
N GLU A 57 0.78 3.64 -3.61
CA GLU A 57 -0.67 3.83 -3.46
C GLU A 57 -1.37 3.80 -4.83
N LEU A 58 -0.83 4.54 -5.80
CA LEU A 58 -1.39 4.62 -7.15
C LEU A 58 -1.28 3.29 -7.91
N LEU A 59 -0.14 2.59 -7.82
CA LEU A 59 0.02 1.30 -8.47
C LEU A 59 -0.88 0.23 -7.85
N PHE A 60 -1.08 0.27 -6.53
CA PHE A 60 -1.94 -0.70 -5.85
C PHE A 60 -3.38 -0.52 -6.31
N ASP A 61 -3.91 0.70 -6.28
CA ASP A 61 -5.24 1.02 -6.78
C ASP A 61 -5.41 0.60 -8.24
N TYR A 62 -4.45 0.98 -9.10
CA TYR A 62 -4.48 0.67 -10.52
C TYR A 62 -4.44 -0.84 -10.79
N LEU A 63 -3.57 -1.58 -10.09
CA LEU A 63 -3.48 -3.04 -10.20
C LEU A 63 -4.79 -3.70 -9.78
N MET A 64 -5.36 -3.28 -8.64
CA MET A 64 -6.60 -3.85 -8.12
C MET A 64 -7.78 -3.60 -9.05
N GLU A 65 -7.92 -2.39 -9.60
CA GLU A 65 -9.01 -2.07 -10.52
C GLU A 65 -8.84 -2.77 -11.88
N HIS A 66 -7.65 -2.69 -12.49
CA HIS A 66 -7.47 -3.13 -13.87
C HIS A 66 -7.25 -4.63 -14.00
N LYS A 67 -6.47 -5.26 -13.11
CA LYS A 67 -6.19 -6.71 -13.15
C LYS A 67 -7.22 -7.52 -12.38
N TYR A 68 -7.49 -7.12 -11.13
CA TYR A 68 -8.29 -7.94 -10.21
C TYR A 68 -9.77 -7.58 -10.13
N LYS A 69 -10.17 -6.50 -10.82
CA LYS A 69 -11.54 -5.97 -10.85
C LYS A 69 -12.08 -5.60 -9.46
N VAL A 70 -11.17 -5.16 -8.58
CA VAL A 70 -11.49 -4.68 -7.23
C VAL A 70 -11.39 -3.16 -7.23
N LYS A 71 -12.46 -2.48 -6.84
CA LYS A 71 -12.53 -1.02 -6.77
C LYS A 71 -12.62 -0.58 -5.32
N PHE A 72 -11.80 0.39 -4.94
CA PHE A 72 -11.81 0.99 -3.62
C PHE A 72 -12.31 2.43 -3.65
N SER A 73 -12.95 2.85 -2.55
CA SER A 73 -13.06 4.27 -2.22
C SER A 73 -11.70 4.77 -1.73
N LYS A 74 -11.24 5.90 -2.25
CA LYS A 74 -9.91 6.47 -1.96
C LYS A 74 -10.00 7.66 -1.01
N CYS A 75 -8.95 7.86 -0.21
CA CYS A 75 -8.82 8.99 0.72
C CYS A 75 -10.09 9.16 1.58
N VAL A 76 -10.54 8.07 2.20
CA VAL A 76 -11.84 7.99 2.88
C VAL A 76 -11.75 8.76 4.21
N PRO A 77 -12.46 9.91 4.36
CA PRO A 77 -12.43 10.66 5.60
C PRO A 77 -13.26 9.95 6.67
N ILE A 78 -12.68 9.78 7.87
CA ILE A 78 -13.36 9.21 9.03
C ILE A 78 -13.19 10.17 10.20
N LYS A 79 -14.09 11.17 10.26
CA LYS A 79 -14.04 12.23 11.29
C LYS A 79 -14.00 11.67 12.72
N LYS A 80 -14.79 10.61 13.01
CA LYS A 80 -14.85 9.98 14.33
C LYS A 80 -13.54 9.29 14.74
N ALA A 81 -12.69 8.93 13.79
CA ALA A 81 -11.38 8.32 14.02
C ALA A 81 -10.23 9.34 13.94
N CYS A 82 -10.54 10.63 13.81
CA CYS A 82 -9.57 11.69 13.54
C CYS A 82 -8.75 11.48 12.25
N MET A 83 -9.31 10.74 11.28
CA MET A 83 -8.67 10.46 9.99
C MET A 83 -9.22 11.41 8.92
N LEU A 84 -8.56 12.56 8.74
CA LEU A 84 -8.97 13.62 7.82
C LEU A 84 -7.76 14.17 7.05
N GLY A 85 -8.01 14.79 5.90
CA GLY A 85 -6.95 15.42 5.10
C GLY A 85 -5.88 14.41 4.68
N SER A 86 -4.61 14.71 4.98
CA SER A 86 -3.47 13.82 4.71
C SER A 86 -3.41 12.58 5.61
N GLY A 87 -4.25 12.51 6.66
CA GLY A 87 -4.42 11.34 7.52
C GLY A 87 -5.73 10.62 7.28
N ALA A 88 -6.41 10.88 6.15
CA ALA A 88 -7.56 10.06 5.74
C ALA A 88 -7.10 8.62 5.46
N LEU A 89 -8.02 7.68 5.57
CA LEU A 89 -7.76 6.29 5.23
C LEU A 89 -7.44 6.17 3.74
N ASP A 90 -6.32 5.51 3.40
CA ASP A 90 -5.87 5.41 2.00
C ASP A 90 -6.96 4.78 1.12
N PHE A 91 -7.50 3.63 1.53
CA PHE A 91 -8.53 2.90 0.79
C PHE A 91 -9.61 2.29 1.70
N GLY A 92 -10.84 2.22 1.20
CA GLY A 92 -11.95 1.52 1.87
C GLY A 92 -12.88 0.80 0.89
N ILE A 93 -13.45 -0.30 1.34
CA ILE A 93 -14.56 -0.97 0.63
C ILE A 93 -15.87 -0.47 1.23
N MET A 94 -16.68 0.18 0.40
CA MET A 94 -17.93 0.80 0.79
C MET A 94 -19.12 0.09 0.12
N LYS A 95 -20.15 -0.24 0.90
CA LYS A 95 -21.41 -0.80 0.38
C LYS A 95 -22.59 -0.14 1.08
N ASN A 96 -23.50 0.44 0.31
CA ASN A 96 -24.67 1.16 0.81
C ASN A 96 -24.32 2.20 1.90
N GLY A 97 -23.23 2.96 1.68
CA GLY A 97 -22.73 3.97 2.64
C GLY A 97 -22.01 3.43 3.87
N LYS A 98 -21.90 2.10 4.04
CA LYS A 98 -21.18 1.46 5.14
C LYS A 98 -19.76 1.07 4.74
N LEU A 99 -18.79 1.38 5.60
CA LEU A 99 -17.41 0.93 5.49
C LEU A 99 -17.28 -0.52 5.94
N LEU A 100 -16.95 -1.41 5.01
CA LEU A 100 -16.83 -2.85 5.23
C LEU A 100 -15.40 -3.33 5.43
N CYS A 101 -14.41 -2.54 5.01
CA CYS A 101 -13.00 -2.86 5.14
C CYS A 101 -12.18 -1.57 5.04
N GLY A 102 -11.20 -1.39 5.92
CA GLY A 102 -10.19 -0.35 5.80
C GLY A 102 -8.85 -0.91 5.34
N ILE A 103 -8.15 -0.16 4.49
CA ILE A 103 -6.85 -0.56 3.94
C ILE A 103 -5.92 0.65 3.96
N GLU A 104 -4.74 0.44 4.53
CA GLU A 104 -3.64 1.40 4.55
C GLU A 104 -2.50 0.89 3.66
N ALA A 105 -1.96 1.72 2.77
CA ALA A 105 -0.90 1.34 1.86
C ALA A 105 0.44 1.93 2.29
N LYS A 106 1.45 1.07 2.43
CA LYS A 106 2.79 1.44 2.89
C LYS A 106 3.84 0.70 2.09
N GLY A 107 4.17 1.23 0.92
CA GLY A 107 5.22 0.69 0.06
C GLY A 107 6.31 1.69 -0.29
N SER A 108 7.40 1.18 -0.83
CA SER A 108 8.55 1.97 -1.30
C SER A 108 9.49 1.10 -2.13
N ALA A 109 10.29 1.74 -2.96
CA ALA A 109 11.29 1.07 -3.78
C ALA A 109 12.35 0.36 -2.90
N GLU A 110 12.52 -0.95 -3.09
CA GLU A 110 13.65 -1.69 -2.52
C GLU A 110 14.87 -1.64 -3.45
N VAL A 111 14.64 -1.71 -4.77
CA VAL A 111 15.68 -1.70 -5.80
C VAL A 111 15.34 -0.66 -6.85
N VAL A 112 16.35 0.09 -7.30
CA VAL A 112 16.24 1.11 -8.35
C VAL A 112 17.47 0.98 -9.24
N ASP A 113 17.28 0.64 -10.50
CA ASP A 113 18.38 0.38 -11.46
C ASP A 113 19.45 -0.57 -10.89
N GLY A 114 19.04 -1.63 -10.19
CA GLY A 114 19.95 -2.61 -9.55
C GLY A 114 20.56 -2.15 -8.22
N ILE A 115 20.34 -0.90 -7.79
CA ILE A 115 20.83 -0.37 -6.51
C ILE A 115 19.80 -0.65 -5.43
N ARG A 116 20.20 -1.36 -4.38
CA ARG A 116 19.35 -1.62 -3.21
C ARG A 116 19.29 -0.41 -2.29
N LEU A 117 18.07 0.09 -2.05
CA LEU A 117 17.83 1.21 -1.15
C LEU A 117 17.71 0.73 0.31
N PRO A 118 18.20 1.51 1.28
CA PRO A 118 18.10 1.14 2.69
C PRO A 118 16.68 1.35 3.23
N ARG A 119 16.21 0.38 4.03
CA ARG A 119 14.96 0.42 4.83
C ARG A 119 13.71 0.82 4.02
N PRO A 120 13.36 0.09 2.95
CA PRO A 120 12.15 0.35 2.18
C PRO A 120 10.88 0.04 3.00
N ALA A 121 9.80 0.78 2.72
CA ALA A 121 8.45 0.48 3.17
C ALA A 121 8.37 0.21 4.68
N LEU A 122 7.85 -0.96 5.08
CA LEU A 122 7.66 -1.36 6.47
C LEU A 122 8.95 -1.79 7.19
N LYS A 123 10.09 -1.92 6.48
CA LYS A 123 11.41 -2.03 7.16
C LYS A 123 11.80 -0.72 7.85
N ARG A 124 11.13 0.40 7.55
CA ARG A 124 11.32 1.69 8.22
C ARG A 124 10.39 1.80 9.43
N THR A 125 10.98 1.86 10.63
CA THR A 125 10.26 1.88 11.92
C THR A 125 9.23 3.02 12.01
N ASP A 126 9.52 4.22 11.49
CA ASP A 126 8.55 5.32 11.48
C ASP A 126 7.36 5.06 10.55
N THR A 127 7.57 4.38 9.40
CA THR A 127 6.47 3.95 8.53
C THR A 127 5.59 2.94 9.23
N MET A 128 6.20 1.95 9.89
CA MET A 128 5.48 0.94 10.68
C MET A 128 4.64 1.59 11.78
N LYS A 129 5.24 2.50 12.58
CA LYS A 129 4.53 3.23 13.65
C LYS A 129 3.34 4.03 13.12
N LYS A 130 3.49 4.70 11.97
CA LYS A 130 2.39 5.45 11.32
C LYS A 130 1.25 4.52 10.91
N ALA A 131 1.57 3.39 10.29
CA ALA A 131 0.58 2.41 9.85
C ALA A 131 -0.20 1.82 11.03
N ILE A 132 0.50 1.45 12.11
CA ILE A 132 -0.10 0.96 13.36
C ILE A 132 -0.97 2.04 14.01
N SER A 133 -0.53 3.31 14.01
CA SER A 133 -1.33 4.42 14.53
C SER A 133 -2.64 4.60 13.76
N GLN A 134 -2.61 4.52 12.42
CA GLN A 134 -3.81 4.57 11.58
C GLN A 134 -4.76 3.40 11.90
N ALA A 135 -4.21 2.18 12.03
CA ALA A 135 -4.98 0.99 12.39
C ALA A 135 -5.65 1.14 13.77
N TYR A 136 -4.91 1.64 14.76
CA TYR A 136 -5.46 1.91 16.09
C TYR A 136 -6.61 2.92 16.03
N GLN A 137 -6.41 4.07 15.38
CA GLN A 137 -7.46 5.09 15.20
C GLN A 137 -8.72 4.51 14.55
N PHE A 138 -8.55 3.71 13.49
CA PHE A 138 -9.64 3.04 12.80
C PHE A 138 -10.38 2.07 13.73
N LYS A 139 -9.66 1.16 14.40
CA LYS A 139 -10.25 0.12 15.26
C LYS A 139 -10.96 0.68 16.50
N ARG A 140 -10.59 1.88 16.96
CA ARG A 140 -11.34 2.58 18.02
C ARG A 140 -12.77 2.94 17.61
N VAL A 141 -13.02 3.15 16.32
CA VAL A 141 -14.35 3.47 15.78
C VAL A 141 -15.03 2.24 15.18
N PHE A 142 -14.25 1.36 14.56
CA PHE A 142 -14.74 0.19 13.84
C PHE A 142 -14.07 -1.10 14.36
N PRO A 143 -14.31 -1.51 15.61
CA PRO A 143 -13.57 -2.60 16.25
C PRO A 143 -13.73 -3.95 15.53
N LYS A 144 -14.87 -4.17 14.87
CA LYS A 144 -15.18 -5.42 14.15
C LYS A 144 -14.95 -5.34 12.64
N THR A 145 -14.61 -4.17 12.11
CA THR A 145 -14.37 -4.02 10.67
C THR A 145 -12.92 -4.42 10.36
N PRO A 146 -12.67 -5.26 9.34
CA PRO A 146 -11.32 -5.60 8.93
C PRO A 146 -10.49 -4.38 8.57
N PHE A 147 -9.22 -4.39 8.97
CA PHE A 147 -8.22 -3.40 8.65
C PHE A 147 -6.93 -4.08 8.17
N TYR A 148 -6.54 -3.83 6.93
CA TYR A 148 -5.33 -4.39 6.33
C TYR A 148 -4.28 -3.32 6.11
N ILE A 149 -3.01 -3.71 6.27
CA ILE A 149 -1.89 -2.90 5.81
C ILE A 149 -1.27 -3.61 4.61
N VAL A 150 -1.34 -2.99 3.44
CA VAL A 150 -0.73 -3.52 2.21
C VAL A 150 0.65 -2.91 1.98
N THR A 151 1.60 -3.72 1.54
CA THR A 151 2.99 -3.32 1.28
C THR A 151 3.58 -4.12 0.13
N ASN A 152 4.80 -3.78 -0.28
CA ASN A 152 5.65 -4.58 -1.15
C ASN A 152 6.90 -5.12 -0.42
N VAL A 153 7.13 -4.73 0.84
CA VAL A 153 8.26 -5.23 1.62
C VAL A 153 7.89 -5.33 3.11
N LYS A 154 7.86 -6.56 3.62
CA LYS A 154 7.73 -6.84 5.05
C LYS A 154 9.09 -6.85 5.77
N PRO A 155 9.17 -6.39 7.03
CA PRO A 155 10.33 -6.63 7.87
C PRO A 155 10.45 -8.13 8.22
N LYS A 156 11.69 -8.60 8.41
CA LYS A 156 12.03 -9.99 8.80
C LYS A 156 12.99 -10.07 9.99
N ASN A 157 13.24 -8.91 10.62
CA ASN A 157 14.10 -8.76 11.79
C ASN A 157 13.87 -7.39 12.44
N GLY A 158 14.38 -7.26 13.67
CA GLY A 158 14.47 -6.00 14.41
C GLY A 158 13.12 -5.45 14.86
N ASN A 159 13.13 -4.18 15.29
CA ASN A 159 11.96 -3.55 15.91
C ASN A 159 10.75 -3.49 14.98
N ALA A 160 10.96 -3.35 13.67
CA ALA A 160 9.87 -3.30 12.71
C ALA A 160 9.10 -4.63 12.63
N GLU A 161 9.81 -5.77 12.63
CA GLU A 161 9.17 -7.09 12.69
C GLU A 161 8.46 -7.31 14.02
N CYS A 162 9.11 -6.96 15.14
CA CYS A 162 8.50 -7.08 16.46
C CYS A 162 7.17 -6.31 16.54
N MET A 163 7.14 -5.05 16.09
CA MET A 163 5.90 -4.26 16.06
C MET A 163 4.84 -4.85 15.11
N MET A 164 5.25 -5.37 13.95
CA MET A 164 4.34 -6.02 13.01
C MET A 164 3.66 -7.24 13.66
N ASN A 165 4.45 -8.10 14.31
CA ASN A 165 3.97 -9.31 14.96
C ASN A 165 3.08 -9.01 16.17
N LEU A 166 3.35 -7.93 16.91
CA LEU A 166 2.50 -7.48 18.01
C LEU A 166 1.17 -6.89 17.54
N ALA A 167 1.15 -6.20 16.41
CA ALA A 167 -0.05 -5.53 15.90
C ALA A 167 -0.96 -6.47 15.08
N GLU A 168 -0.39 -7.45 14.38
CA GLU A 168 -1.13 -8.39 13.55
C GLU A 168 -2.01 -9.33 14.40
N GLY A 169 -3.29 -9.44 14.04
CA GLY A 169 -4.30 -10.20 14.78
C GLY A 169 -4.94 -9.45 15.94
N ASP A 170 -4.39 -8.31 16.36
CA ASP A 170 -4.97 -7.43 17.39
C ASP A 170 -5.63 -6.21 16.73
N ILE A 171 -4.83 -5.20 16.37
CA ILE A 171 -5.32 -3.95 15.78
C ILE A 171 -5.19 -3.90 14.26
N VAL A 172 -4.42 -4.82 13.66
CA VAL A 172 -4.29 -5.01 12.22
C VAL A 172 -4.69 -6.44 11.89
N ASP A 173 -5.70 -6.66 11.06
CA ASP A 173 -6.15 -8.02 10.75
C ASP A 173 -5.10 -8.80 9.95
N LYS A 174 -4.37 -8.12 9.05
CA LYS A 174 -3.23 -8.70 8.33
C LYS A 174 -2.33 -7.63 7.70
N PHE A 175 -1.02 -7.86 7.74
CA PHE A 175 -0.05 -7.23 6.86
C PHE A 175 0.12 -8.07 5.59
N ILE A 176 -0.13 -7.47 4.43
CA ILE A 176 -0.14 -8.14 3.13
C ILE A 176 1.00 -7.61 2.27
N ASP A 177 1.93 -8.48 1.88
CA ASP A 177 2.85 -8.19 0.78
C ASP A 177 2.19 -8.52 -0.56
N ILE A 178 1.77 -7.49 -1.29
CA ILE A 178 1.08 -7.66 -2.58
C ILE A 178 2.00 -8.22 -3.68
N THR A 179 3.32 -8.24 -3.47
CA THR A 179 4.28 -8.84 -4.39
C THR A 179 4.50 -10.32 -4.14
N ASN A 180 3.96 -10.85 -3.04
CA ASN A 180 3.88 -12.27 -2.77
C ASN A 180 2.54 -12.82 -3.31
N PRO A 181 2.54 -13.71 -4.33
CA PRO A 181 1.32 -14.20 -4.95
C PRO A 181 0.35 -14.88 -3.97
N LYS A 182 0.87 -15.57 -2.95
CA LYS A 182 0.03 -16.25 -1.94
C LYS A 182 -0.69 -15.24 -1.07
N GLU A 183 0.04 -14.26 -0.51
CA GLU A 183 -0.54 -13.20 0.33
C GLU A 183 -1.52 -12.33 -0.47
N LEU A 184 -1.21 -12.05 -1.74
CA LEU A 184 -2.12 -11.33 -2.63
C LEU A 184 -3.42 -12.11 -2.85
N GLN A 185 -3.36 -13.41 -3.13
CA GLN A 185 -4.56 -14.23 -3.30
C GLN A 185 -5.36 -14.35 -2.00
N GLU A 186 -4.71 -14.51 -0.85
CA GLU A 186 -5.36 -14.46 0.45
C GLU A 186 -6.10 -13.14 0.67
N PHE A 187 -5.48 -12.02 0.33
CA PHE A 187 -6.12 -10.70 0.40
C PHE A 187 -7.33 -10.62 -0.52
N LEU A 188 -7.20 -11.01 -1.79
CA LEU A 188 -8.28 -11.01 -2.79
C LEU A 188 -9.47 -11.86 -2.33
N ASN A 189 -9.21 -13.03 -1.75
CA ASN A 189 -10.25 -13.93 -1.21
C ASN A 189 -11.03 -13.29 -0.05
N LYS A 190 -10.40 -12.39 0.71
CA LYS A 190 -11.05 -11.66 1.80
C LYS A 190 -11.81 -10.42 1.32
N VAL A 191 -11.31 -9.73 0.31
CA VAL A 191 -11.90 -8.45 -0.13
C VAL A 191 -12.96 -8.58 -1.21
N LYS A 192 -12.83 -9.52 -2.15
CA LYS A 192 -13.81 -9.69 -3.24
C LYS A 192 -15.23 -9.97 -2.74
N PRO A 193 -15.45 -10.79 -1.68
CA PRO A 193 -16.80 -11.03 -1.15
C PRO A 193 -17.47 -9.79 -0.54
N LEU A 194 -16.70 -8.72 -0.27
CA LEU A 194 -17.21 -7.49 0.34
C LEU A 194 -17.75 -6.49 -0.70
N MET A 195 -17.49 -6.72 -1.98
CA MET A 195 -18.00 -5.91 -3.10
C MET A 195 -19.46 -6.27 -3.36
#